data_AF-A0A963Q962-F1
#
_entry.id   AF-A0A963Q962-F1
#
_cell.length_a   1.000
_cell.length_b   1.000
_cell.length_c   1.000
_cell.angle_alpha   90.00
_cell.angle_beta   90.00
_cell.angle_gamma   90.00
#
_symmetry.space_group_name_H-M   'P 1'
#
loop_
_entity.id
_entity.type
_entity.pdbx_description
1 polymer ?
#
loop_
_entity_poly.entity_id
_entity_poly.type
_entity_poly.pdbx_seq_one_letter_code
_entity_poly.pdbx_strand_id
1 'polypeptide(L)'
;APADGSTHLGEAMAMSLLAAMVVTAYDLGADPYMVFVLKAWIMTKKDGAWFGETVQGFVGWMFVSFCIVLVFRLVVRKLPIRPATGVDRRHALLPVLIYAGLMAFQIVAGFPVETRSIAVFAMGFPVLCALAGWRHWKTHDASNQGETAYAERPVAWRAG
;
A
#
# COMPACT_ATOMS: atom_id res chain seq x y z
N ALA A 1 -10.70 -3.09 1.00
CA ALA A 1 -10.11 -3.88 -0.10
C ALA A 1 -9.59 -2.91 -1.17
N PRO A 2 -8.56 -3.25 -1.97
CA PRO A 2 -8.03 -2.34 -3.00
C PRO A 2 -9.05 -2.01 -4.11
N ALA A 3 -10.09 -2.84 -4.23
CA ALA A 3 -11.39 -2.44 -4.74
C ALA A 3 -12.28 -2.09 -3.55
N ASP A 4 -12.30 -0.82 -3.19
CA ASP A 4 -13.34 -0.20 -2.35
C ASP A 4 -14.73 -0.28 -2.99
N GLY A 5 -14.83 -0.80 -4.23
CA GLY A 5 -16.08 -0.87 -4.99
C GLY A 5 -16.53 0.49 -5.51
N SER A 6 -15.69 1.52 -5.33
CA SER A 6 -15.94 2.87 -5.79
C SER A 6 -16.10 2.88 -7.32
N THR A 7 -17.27 3.33 -7.78
CA THR A 7 -17.61 3.43 -9.20
C THR A 7 -17.18 4.79 -9.77
N HIS A 8 -16.84 5.76 -8.91
CA HIS A 8 -16.54 7.13 -9.27
C HIS A 8 -15.11 7.26 -9.82
N LEU A 9 -14.99 7.81 -11.03
CA LEU A 9 -13.71 8.02 -11.69
C LEU A 9 -12.77 8.94 -10.88
N GLY A 10 -13.32 9.99 -10.26
CA GLY A 10 -12.54 10.94 -9.46
C GLY A 10 -11.83 10.29 -8.27
N GLU A 11 -12.51 9.40 -7.54
CA GLU A 11 -11.91 8.65 -6.44
C GLU A 11 -10.82 7.70 -6.94
N ALA A 12 -11.05 7.01 -8.07
CA ALA A 12 -10.04 6.17 -8.69
C ALA A 12 -8.78 6.98 -9.07
N MET A 13 -8.96 8.18 -9.64
CA MET A 13 -7.85 9.08 -9.96
C MET A 13 -7.11 9.55 -8.71
N ALA A 14 -7.83 10.04 -7.69
CA ALA A 14 -7.24 10.54 -6.46
C ALA A 14 -6.45 9.46 -5.72
N MET A 15 -7.02 8.26 -5.59
CA MET A 15 -6.34 7.12 -4.95
C MET A 15 -5.13 6.63 -5.75
N SER A 16 -5.20 6.67 -7.09
CA SER A 16 -4.05 6.31 -7.94
C SER A 16 -2.93 7.33 -7.83
N LEU A 17 -3.28 8.62 -7.75
CA LEU A 17 -2.30 9.69 -7.55
C LEU A 17 -1.63 9.57 -6.17
N LEU A 18 -2.42 9.31 -5.12
CA LEU A 18 -1.89 9.09 -3.78
C LEU A 18 -0.94 7.88 -3.75
N ALA A 19 -1.33 6.77 -4.36
CA ALA A 19 -0.47 5.59 -4.46
C ALA A 19 0.83 5.88 -5.21
N ALA A 20 0.75 6.61 -6.33
CA ALA A 20 1.94 7.02 -7.09
C ALA A 20 2.86 7.92 -6.27
N MET A 21 2.31 8.89 -5.54
CA MET A 21 3.10 9.75 -4.64
C MET A 21 3.81 8.96 -3.55
N VAL A 22 3.15 7.95 -2.96
CA VAL A 22 3.76 7.07 -1.95
C VAL A 22 4.92 6.27 -2.55
N VAL A 23 4.73 5.68 -3.73
CA VAL A 23 5.78 4.93 -4.44
C VAL A 23 6.97 5.84 -4.74
N THR A 24 6.73 7.02 -5.31
CA THR A 24 7.81 7.96 -5.62
C THR A 24 8.49 8.49 -4.37
N ALA A 25 7.77 8.73 -3.26
CA ALA A 25 8.37 9.15 -2.01
C ALA A 25 9.26 8.07 -1.39
N TYR A 26 8.89 6.79 -1.54
CA TYR A 26 9.72 5.68 -1.11
C TYR A 26 11.05 5.65 -1.88
N ASP A 27 10.99 5.79 -3.21
CA ASP A 27 12.16 5.77 -4.09
C ASP A 27 13.06 7.00 -3.87
N LEU A 28 12.48 8.20 -3.65
CA LEU A 28 13.24 9.40 -3.27
C LEU A 28 14.15 9.18 -2.06
N GLY A 29 13.75 8.29 -1.13
CA GLY A 29 14.53 7.93 0.06
C GLY A 29 15.45 6.73 -0.14
N ALA A 30 15.01 5.70 -0.87
CA ALA A 30 15.72 4.45 -1.03
C ALA A 30 16.79 4.49 -2.13
N ASP A 31 16.52 5.18 -3.25
CA ASP A 31 17.30 5.08 -4.47
C ASP A 31 18.78 5.47 -4.27
N PRO A 32 19.12 6.56 -3.56
CA PRO A 32 20.53 6.92 -3.45
C PRO A 32 21.32 5.88 -2.62
N TYR A 33 20.69 5.21 -1.65
CA TYR A 33 21.33 4.09 -0.97
C TYR A 33 21.52 2.89 -1.91
N MET A 34 20.46 2.52 -2.65
CA MET A 34 20.48 1.36 -3.55
C MET A 34 21.47 1.51 -4.71
N VAL A 35 21.63 2.73 -5.23
CA VAL A 35 22.49 3.04 -6.38
C VAL A 35 23.94 3.30 -5.96
N PHE A 36 24.18 4.09 -4.90
CA PHE A 36 25.54 4.55 -4.58
C PHE A 36 26.23 3.71 -3.50
N VAL A 37 25.48 3.16 -2.54
CA VAL A 37 26.06 2.40 -1.42
C VAL A 37 26.01 0.89 -1.71
N LEU A 38 24.80 0.35 -1.86
CA LEU A 38 24.61 -1.08 -2.07
C LEU A 38 24.99 -1.52 -3.50
N LYS A 39 24.91 -0.59 -4.46
CA LYS A 39 25.11 -0.84 -5.90
C LYS A 39 24.21 -1.97 -6.43
N ALA A 40 23.03 -2.13 -5.82
CA ALA A 40 22.04 -3.10 -6.26
C ALA A 40 21.33 -2.63 -7.53
N TRP A 41 21.19 -1.31 -7.72
CA TRP A 41 20.50 -0.72 -8.85
C TRP A 41 21.48 0.03 -9.76
N ILE A 42 21.38 -0.23 -11.06
CA ILE A 42 22.27 0.34 -12.06
C ILE A 42 21.65 1.63 -12.60
N MET A 43 22.33 2.74 -12.33
CA MET A 43 21.99 4.05 -12.89
C MET A 43 23.16 4.56 -13.73
N THR A 44 22.90 4.88 -15.00
CA THR A 44 23.92 5.37 -15.94
C THR A 44 24.17 6.86 -15.80
N LYS A 45 23.13 7.65 -15.51
CA LYS A 45 23.22 9.09 -15.26
C LYS A 45 23.26 9.34 -13.76
N LYS A 46 24.38 9.84 -13.25
CA LYS A 46 24.64 10.07 -11.82
C LYS A 46 24.88 11.55 -11.49
N ASP A 47 24.60 12.42 -12.44
CA ASP A 47 24.83 13.86 -12.43
C ASP A 47 23.57 14.66 -12.08
N GLY A 48 22.56 13.99 -11.51
CA GLY A 48 21.30 14.63 -11.15
C GLY A 48 21.35 15.41 -9.83
N ALA A 49 20.51 16.43 -9.73
CA ALA A 49 20.46 17.34 -8.58
C ALA A 49 19.97 16.67 -7.29
N TRP A 50 19.30 15.52 -7.36
CA TRP A 50 18.82 14.79 -6.19
C TRP A 50 19.79 13.68 -5.82
N PHE A 51 20.86 14.02 -5.10
CA PHE A 51 21.87 13.05 -4.65
C PHE A 51 22.45 12.19 -5.79
N GLY A 52 22.59 12.76 -6.98
CA GLY A 52 23.05 12.09 -8.20
C GLY A 52 21.92 11.58 -9.10
N GLU A 53 20.67 11.56 -8.61
CA GLU A 53 19.48 11.19 -9.37
C GLU A 53 18.81 12.40 -10.03
N THR A 54 18.22 12.19 -11.21
CA THR A 54 17.53 13.26 -11.94
C THR A 54 16.12 13.46 -11.38
N VAL A 55 15.77 14.70 -11.01
CA VAL A 55 14.40 15.05 -10.57
C VAL A 55 13.36 14.71 -11.63
N GLN A 56 13.70 14.89 -12.91
CA GLN A 56 12.83 14.50 -14.03
C GLN A 56 12.53 12.99 -14.06
N GLY A 57 13.48 12.16 -13.61
CA GLY A 57 13.29 10.72 -13.46
C GLY A 57 12.16 10.40 -12.49
N PHE A 58 12.16 11.02 -11.31
CA PHE A 58 11.08 10.86 -10.31
C PHE A 58 9.73 11.38 -10.80
N VAL A 59 9.69 12.51 -11.52
CA VAL A 59 8.43 13.01 -12.11
C VAL A 59 7.88 12.02 -13.14
N GLY A 60 8.74 11.51 -14.03
CA GLY A 60 8.36 10.50 -15.01
C GLY A 60 7.90 9.21 -14.34
N TRP A 61 8.60 8.78 -13.29
CA TRP A 61 8.26 7.60 -12.51
C TRP A 61 6.93 7.73 -11.78
N MET A 62 6.64 8.89 -11.17
CA MET A 62 5.35 9.18 -10.55
C MET A 62 4.22 9.08 -11.59
N PHE A 63 4.42 9.65 -12.77
CA PHE A 63 3.44 9.60 -13.86
C PHE A 63 3.19 8.15 -14.33
N VAL A 64 4.25 7.37 -14.56
CA VAL A 64 4.13 5.96 -14.96
C VAL A 64 3.43 5.14 -13.86
N SER A 65 3.83 5.33 -12.60
CA SER A 65 3.19 4.68 -11.44
C SER A 65 1.72 5.03 -11.34
N PHE A 66 1.36 6.30 -11.56
CA PHE A 66 -0.02 6.75 -11.61
C PHE A 66 -0.80 6.04 -12.72
N CYS A 67 -0.26 5.97 -13.93
CA CYS A 67 -0.91 5.27 -15.05
C CYS A 67 -1.10 3.78 -14.75
N ILE A 68 -0.10 3.11 -14.19
CA ILE A 68 -0.17 1.69 -13.82
C ILE A 68 -1.30 1.48 -12.79
N VAL A 69 -1.30 2.24 -11.69
CA VAL A 69 -2.29 2.07 -10.62
C VAL A 69 -3.69 2.46 -11.10
N LEU A 70 -3.81 3.52 -11.91
CA LEU A 70 -5.10 3.95 -12.48
C LEU A 70 -5.68 2.88 -13.39
N VAL A 71 -4.89 2.37 -14.34
CA VAL A 71 -5.33 1.28 -15.23
C VAL A 71 -5.72 0.06 -14.41
N PHE A 72 -4.89 -0.33 -13.44
CA PHE A 72 -5.19 -1.45 -12.54
C PHE A 72 -6.55 -1.24 -11.85
N ARG A 73 -6.77 -0.09 -11.21
CA ARG A 73 -8.04 0.24 -10.53
C ARG A 73 -9.23 0.24 -11.50
N LEU A 74 -9.06 0.81 -12.69
CA LEU A 74 -10.13 0.86 -13.70
C LEU A 74 -10.51 -0.52 -14.24
N VAL A 75 -9.55 -1.44 -14.33
CA VAL A 75 -9.77 -2.84 -14.72
C VAL A 75 -10.44 -3.61 -13.58
N VAL A 76 -9.93 -3.51 -12.35
CA VAL A 76 -10.40 -4.34 -11.23
C VAL A 76 -11.64 -3.82 -10.52
N ARG A 77 -12.04 -2.55 -10.70
CA ARG A 77 -13.25 -2.00 -10.05
C ARG A 77 -14.55 -2.70 -10.45
N LYS A 78 -14.57 -3.41 -11.57
CA LYS A 78 -15.74 -4.20 -12.04
C LYS A 78 -15.57 -5.70 -11.79
N LEU A 79 -14.42 -6.14 -11.28
CA LEU A 79 -14.14 -7.55 -11.02
C LEU A 79 -14.54 -7.89 -9.57
N PRO A 80 -15.35 -8.94 -9.35
CA PRO A 80 -15.62 -9.43 -8.01
C PRO A 80 -14.35 -10.06 -7.43
N ILE A 81 -13.54 -9.28 -6.72
CA ILE A 81 -12.35 -9.79 -6.03
C ILE A 81 -12.84 -10.62 -4.84
N ARG A 82 -12.89 -11.95 -5.03
CA ARG A 82 -13.11 -12.90 -3.96
C ARG A 82 -11.76 -13.50 -3.55
N PRO A 83 -11.41 -13.50 -2.26
CA PRO A 83 -10.20 -14.17 -1.81
C PRO A 83 -10.31 -15.67 -2.14
N ALA A 84 -9.24 -16.23 -2.73
CA ALA A 84 -9.22 -17.65 -3.13
C ALA A 84 -9.30 -18.59 -1.91
N THR A 85 -8.89 -18.11 -0.75
CA THR A 85 -8.93 -18.82 0.54
C THR A 85 -9.29 -17.85 1.66
N GLY A 86 -9.73 -18.37 2.81
CA GLY A 86 -9.98 -17.56 4.00
C GLY A 86 -8.70 -16.84 4.45
N VAL A 87 -8.72 -15.52 4.50
CA VAL A 87 -7.59 -14.72 4.94
C VAL A 87 -7.68 -14.51 6.46
N ASP A 88 -6.86 -15.25 7.21
CA ASP A 88 -6.68 -15.03 8.66
C ASP A 88 -6.24 -13.57 8.94
N ARG A 89 -6.72 -13.00 10.04
CA ARG A 89 -6.29 -11.72 10.61
C ARG A 89 -4.78 -11.62 10.78
N ARG A 90 -4.07 -12.74 10.97
CA ARG A 90 -2.60 -12.75 11.00
C ARG A 90 -1.99 -12.34 9.67
N HIS A 91 -2.56 -12.75 8.53
CA HIS A 91 -2.08 -12.35 7.20
C HIS A 91 -2.28 -10.85 6.96
N ALA A 92 -3.29 -10.25 7.59
CA ALA A 92 -3.50 -8.80 7.54
C ALA A 92 -2.43 -7.98 8.30
N LEU A 93 -1.51 -8.62 9.05
CA LEU A 93 -0.31 -7.97 9.60
C LEU A 93 0.81 -7.82 8.57
N LEU A 94 0.78 -8.58 7.47
CA LEU A 94 1.89 -8.59 6.50
C LEU A 94 2.18 -7.18 5.93
N PRO A 95 1.18 -6.36 5.52
CA PRO A 95 1.46 -5.01 5.06
C PRO A 95 2.08 -4.13 6.16
N VAL A 96 1.66 -4.29 7.42
CA VAL A 96 2.24 -3.55 8.55
C VAL A 96 3.73 -3.87 8.68
N LEU A 97 4.08 -5.16 8.66
CA LEU A 97 5.46 -5.61 8.78
C LEU A 97 6.32 -5.16 7.59
N ILE A 98 5.79 -5.22 6.37
CA ILE A 98 6.49 -4.76 5.18
C ILE A 98 6.75 -3.25 5.28
N TYR A 99 5.73 -2.43 5.48
CA TYR A 99 5.90 -0.98 5.51
C TYR A 99 6.76 -0.52 6.70
N ALA A 100 6.57 -1.10 7.89
CA ALA A 100 7.39 -0.77 9.05
C ALA A 100 8.85 -1.22 8.86
N GLY A 101 9.07 -2.39 8.26
CA GLY A 101 10.41 -2.89 7.95
C GLY A 101 11.13 -2.03 6.93
N LEU A 102 10.44 -1.63 5.86
CA LEU A 102 10.96 -0.70 4.85
C LEU A 102 11.25 0.69 5.42
N MET A 103 10.37 1.18 6.32
CA MET A 103 10.60 2.42 7.06
C MET A 103 11.87 2.33 7.91
N ALA A 104 11.99 1.27 8.73
CA ALA A 104 13.15 1.05 9.59
C ALA A 104 14.44 0.92 8.78
N PHE A 105 14.39 0.20 7.65
CA PHE A 105 15.49 0.08 6.71
C PHE A 105 15.97 1.46 6.24
N GLN A 106 15.07 2.31 5.72
CA GLN A 106 15.47 3.64 5.25
C GLN A 106 15.93 4.56 6.39
N ILE A 107 15.36 4.48 7.59
CA ILE A 107 15.81 5.29 8.74
C ILE A 107 17.25 4.92 9.14
N VAL A 108 17.58 3.62 9.15
CA VAL A 108 18.87 3.12 9.62
C VAL A 108 19.94 3.21 8.53
N ALA A 109 19.61 2.74 7.32
CA ALA A 109 20.55 2.59 6.21
C ALA A 109 20.51 3.76 5.22
N GLY A 110 19.47 4.60 5.24
CA GLY A 110 19.28 5.70 4.29
C GLY A 110 20.52 6.57 4.13
N PHE A 111 20.84 6.83 2.88
CA PHE A 111 21.98 7.63 2.45
C PHE A 111 21.52 8.62 1.37
N PRO A 112 21.97 9.88 1.41
CA PRO A 112 22.64 10.52 2.54
C PRO A 112 21.67 10.73 3.73
N VAL A 113 22.16 11.22 4.88
CA VAL A 113 21.39 11.22 6.14
C VAL A 113 20.07 12.00 6.04
N GLU A 114 20.00 12.98 5.16
CA GLU A 114 18.85 13.83 4.91
C GLU A 114 17.64 13.03 4.41
N THR A 115 17.87 11.96 3.62
CA THR A 115 16.79 11.13 3.06
C THR A 115 16.07 10.28 4.10
N ARG A 116 16.69 10.05 5.27
CA ARG A 116 16.09 9.25 6.35
C ARG A 116 14.78 9.84 6.88
N SER A 117 14.65 11.17 6.82
CA SER A 117 13.41 11.85 7.22
C SER A 117 12.24 11.53 6.29
N ILE A 118 12.52 11.30 5.00
CA ILE A 118 11.53 10.94 3.98
C ILE A 118 10.88 9.61 4.31
N ALA A 119 11.64 8.66 4.86
CA ALA A 119 11.15 7.33 5.26
C ALA A 119 9.91 7.39 6.16
N VAL A 120 9.89 8.34 7.11
CA VAL A 120 8.78 8.51 8.06
C VAL A 120 7.50 8.90 7.33
N PHE A 121 7.59 9.74 6.31
CA PHE A 121 6.42 10.14 5.52
C PHE A 121 6.06 9.09 4.46
N ALA A 122 7.05 8.58 3.73
CA ALA A 122 6.88 7.61 2.66
C ALA A 122 6.24 6.31 3.17
N MET A 123 6.65 5.81 4.33
CA MET A 123 6.16 4.54 4.88
C MET A 123 5.29 4.69 6.14
N GLY A 124 5.39 5.79 6.88
CA GLY A 124 4.56 6.01 8.08
C GLY A 124 3.07 6.11 7.77
N PHE A 125 2.67 6.82 6.70
CA PHE A 125 1.27 6.84 6.27
C PHE A 125 0.78 5.44 5.86
N PRO A 126 1.50 4.67 5.01
CA PRO A 126 1.18 3.26 4.77
C PRO A 126 1.07 2.39 6.02
N VAL A 127 1.98 2.54 7.00
CA VAL A 127 1.91 1.81 8.27
C VAL A 127 0.61 2.15 9.03
N LEU A 128 0.26 3.43 9.14
CA LEU A 128 -0.97 3.86 9.81
C LEU A 128 -2.22 3.31 9.10
N CYS A 129 -2.26 3.39 7.77
CA CYS A 129 -3.35 2.82 6.96
C CYS A 129 -3.46 1.29 7.14
N ALA A 130 -2.33 0.58 7.13
CA ALA A 130 -2.28 -0.86 7.34
C ALA A 130 -2.73 -1.25 8.76
N LEU A 131 -2.30 -0.50 9.79
CA LEU A 131 -2.73 -0.71 11.17
C LEU A 131 -4.24 -0.47 11.34
N ALA A 132 -4.78 0.59 10.73
CA ALA A 132 -6.21 0.84 10.73
C ALA A 132 -6.96 -0.32 10.05
N GLY A 133 -6.50 -0.76 8.87
CA GLY A 133 -7.07 -1.91 8.15
C GLY A 133 -7.04 -3.20 8.97
N TRP A 134 -5.94 -3.46 9.67
CA TRP A 134 -5.78 -4.62 10.55
C TRP A 134 -6.71 -4.58 11.77
N ARG A 135 -6.89 -3.41 12.39
CA ARG A 135 -7.83 -3.22 13.52
C ARG A 135 -9.28 -3.47 13.13
N HIS A 136 -9.66 -3.06 11.92
CA HIS A 136 -10.99 -3.26 11.38
C HIS A 136 -11.20 -4.64 10.74
N TRP A 137 -10.19 -5.51 10.75
CA TRP A 137 -10.27 -6.83 10.14
C TRP A 137 -11.25 -7.73 10.91
N LYS A 138 -12.43 -7.96 10.34
CA LYS A 138 -13.39 -8.96 10.82
C LYS A 138 -13.06 -10.29 10.15
N THR A 139 -12.70 -11.30 10.93
CA THR A 139 -12.61 -12.68 10.43
C THR A 139 -14.02 -13.14 10.03
N HIS A 140 -14.12 -13.83 8.89
CA HIS A 140 -15.38 -14.39 8.37
C HIS A 140 -16.09 -15.33 9.36
N ASP A 141 -15.41 -15.78 10.42
CA ASP A 141 -16.01 -16.61 11.47
C ASP A 141 -17.09 -15.88 12.27
N ALA A 142 -16.98 -14.56 12.45
CA ALA A 142 -17.97 -13.79 13.22
C ALA A 142 -19.29 -13.58 12.44
N SER A 143 -19.25 -13.55 11.10
CA SER A 143 -20.46 -13.46 10.28
C SER A 143 -21.16 -14.81 10.16
N ASN A 144 -20.41 -15.91 9.99
CA ASN A 144 -20.99 -17.25 9.90
C ASN A 144 -21.59 -17.72 11.23
N GLN A 145 -21.01 -17.37 12.38
CA GLN A 145 -21.57 -17.70 13.69
C GLN A 145 -22.90 -16.98 13.96
N GLY A 146 -23.06 -15.73 13.50
CA GLY A 146 -24.34 -15.01 13.61
C GLY A 146 -25.44 -15.61 12.73
N GLU A 147 -25.10 -16.06 11.54
CA GLU A 147 -26.03 -16.66 10.57
C GLU A 147 -26.43 -18.09 10.96
N THR A 148 -25.48 -18.90 11.46
CA THR A 148 -25.78 -20.22 12.05
C THR A 148 -26.56 -20.10 13.36
N ALA A 149 -26.19 -19.17 14.26
CA ALA A 149 -26.96 -18.94 15.49
C ALA A 149 -28.37 -18.42 15.23
N TYR A 150 -28.62 -17.68 14.14
CA TYR A 150 -29.99 -17.31 13.72
C TYR A 150 -30.73 -18.50 13.10
N ALA A 151 -30.06 -19.31 12.30
CA ALA A 151 -30.61 -20.52 11.68
C ALA A 151 -30.92 -21.65 12.68
N GLU A 152 -30.27 -21.66 13.86
CA GLU A 152 -30.54 -22.63 14.94
C GLU A 152 -31.60 -22.14 15.95
N ARG A 153 -32.04 -20.86 15.88
CA ARG A 153 -33.14 -20.40 16.73
C ARG A 153 -34.44 -21.09 16.35
N PRO A 154 -35.27 -21.53 17.32
CA PRO A 154 -36.59 -22.06 17.04
C PRO A 154 -37.41 -21.02 16.25
N VAL A 155 -38.21 -21.49 15.28
CA VAL A 155 -38.95 -20.63 14.32
C VAL A 155 -39.80 -19.56 15.03
N ALA A 156 -40.29 -19.84 16.23
CA ALA A 156 -41.05 -18.91 17.08
C ALA A 156 -40.32 -17.62 17.46
N TRP A 157 -38.99 -17.57 17.32
CA TRP A 157 -38.14 -16.44 17.71
C TRP A 157 -37.47 -15.73 16.52
N ARG A 158 -37.86 -16.06 15.28
CA ARG A 158 -37.22 -15.51 14.06
C ARG A 158 -37.85 -14.20 13.56
N ALA A 159 -38.92 -13.70 14.18
CA ALA A 159 -39.52 -12.40 13.88
C ALA A 159 -39.99 -11.72 15.17
N GLY A 160 -39.39 -10.57 15.45
CA GLY A 160 -39.64 -9.65 16.56
C GLY A 160 -38.69 -8.48 16.43
#